data_AF-A0AAP2XLL1-F1
#
_entry.id   AF-A0AAP2XLL1-F1
#
_cell.length_a   1.000
_cell.length_b   1.000
_cell.length_c   1.000
_cell.angle_alpha   90.00
_cell.angle_beta   90.00
_cell.angle_gamma   90.00
#
_symmetry.space_group_name_H-M   'P 1'
#
loop_
_entity.id
_entity.type
_entity.pdbx_description
1 polymer ?
#
loop_
_entity_poly.entity_id
_entity_poly.type
_entity_poly.pdbx_seq_one_letter_code
_entity_poly.pdbx_strand_id
1 'polypeptide(L)'
;MTADEKMNNLGLVNRGSKKFPDYGHKDDDKYTEVEFHIPHYVTPGGGNKRMKEVTIYFYPEEGIDFDNFMNAIKSKLEEMRWLK
;
A
#
# COMPACT_ATOMS: atom_id res chain seq x y z
N MET A 1 8.36 -15.27 3.58
CA MET A 1 8.56 -14.11 2.70
C MET A 1 7.84 -12.93 3.32
N THR A 2 8.56 -11.85 3.60
CA THR A 2 8.03 -10.58 4.12
C THR A 2 7.16 -9.90 3.07
N ALA A 3 6.33 -8.95 3.48
CA ALA A 3 5.55 -8.14 2.56
C ALA A 3 6.43 -7.35 1.59
N ASP A 4 7.58 -6.85 2.05
CA ASP A 4 8.53 -6.12 1.20
C ASP A 4 9.11 -7.04 0.11
N GLU A 5 9.45 -8.29 0.43
CA GLU A 5 9.89 -9.28 -0.56
C GLU A 5 8.77 -9.61 -1.56
N LYS A 6 7.52 -9.73 -1.11
CA LYS A 6 6.37 -9.95 -2.01
C LYS A 6 6.16 -8.79 -2.97
N MET A 7 6.20 -7.55 -2.47
CA MET A 7 6.07 -6.34 -3.29
C MET A 7 7.22 -6.22 -4.30
N ASN A 8 8.45 -6.48 -3.86
CA ASN A 8 9.62 -6.44 -4.75
C ASN A 8 9.52 -7.45 -5.90
N ASN A 9 8.97 -8.64 -5.64
CA ASN A 9 8.73 -9.64 -6.70
C ASN A 9 7.69 -9.19 -7.73
N LEU A 10 6.83 -8.23 -7.38
CA LEU A 10 5.86 -7.59 -8.27
C LEU A 10 6.43 -6.33 -8.95
N GLY A 11 7.71 -6.00 -8.72
CA GLY A 11 8.35 -4.80 -9.26
C GLY A 11 8.12 -3.52 -8.44
N LEU A 12 7.49 -3.64 -7.27
CA LEU A 12 7.11 -2.53 -6.41
C LEU A 12 8.10 -2.39 -5.24
N VAL A 13 8.69 -1.22 -5.08
CA VAL A 13 9.67 -0.92 -4.03
C VAL A 13 9.10 0.07 -3.03
N ASN A 14 9.44 -0.10 -1.74
CA ASN A 14 9.02 0.85 -0.71
C ASN A 14 9.85 2.15 -0.83
N ARG A 15 9.20 3.24 -1.21
CA ARG A 15 9.72 4.61 -1.30
C ARG A 15 9.45 5.41 0.00
N GLY A 16 8.55 4.90 0.83
CA GLY A 16 8.12 5.52 2.08
C GLY A 16 8.94 5.12 3.30
N SER A 17 8.38 5.41 4.47
CA SER A 17 8.99 5.05 5.76
C SER A 17 8.43 3.72 6.28
N LYS A 18 9.07 3.12 7.29
CA LYS A 18 8.52 1.91 7.94
C LYS A 18 7.12 2.14 8.55
N LYS A 19 6.83 3.36 9.00
CA LYS A 19 5.55 3.72 9.63
C LYS A 19 4.46 4.06 8.61
N PHE A 20 4.87 4.63 7.48
CA PHE A 20 4.02 4.99 6.35
C PHE A 20 4.67 4.44 5.08
N PRO A 21 4.53 3.13 4.82
CA PRO A 21 5.02 2.53 3.59
C PRO A 21 4.31 3.13 2.38
N ASP A 22 5.06 3.22 1.29
CA ASP A 22 4.59 3.68 -0.01
C ASP A 22 5.30 2.82 -1.04
N TYR A 23 4.56 1.91 -1.69
CA TYR A 23 5.10 1.00 -2.69
C TYR A 23 4.74 1.50 -4.07
N GLY A 24 5.75 1.81 -4.87
CA GLY A 24 5.54 2.14 -6.28
C GLY A 24 6.52 1.43 -7.18
N HIS A 25 6.26 1.44 -8.48
CA HIS A 25 7.07 0.73 -9.45
C HIS A 25 8.51 1.27 -9.49
N LYS A 26 9.51 0.39 -9.66
CA LYS A 26 10.89 0.84 -9.90
C LYS A 26 11.11 1.45 -11.29
N ASP A 27 10.15 1.24 -12.20
CA ASP A 27 10.24 1.62 -13.61
C ASP A 27 9.37 2.87 -13.81
N ASP A 28 9.92 3.93 -14.40
CA ASP A 28 9.27 5.24 -14.50
C ASP A 28 8.06 5.26 -15.46
N ASP A 29 7.86 4.21 -16.27
CA ASP A 29 6.77 4.07 -17.23
C ASP A 29 5.53 3.34 -16.66
N LYS A 30 5.58 2.97 -15.37
CA LYS A 30 4.51 2.26 -14.67
C LYS A 30 4.01 3.03 -13.46
N TYR A 31 2.72 2.87 -13.19
CA TYR A 31 1.94 3.69 -12.28
C TYR A 31 1.26 2.88 -11.17
N THR A 32 1.32 1.54 -11.17
CA THR A 32 0.80 0.76 -10.04
C THR A 32 1.53 1.13 -8.75
N GLU A 33 0.77 1.54 -7.74
CA GLU A 33 1.29 1.96 -6.44
C GLU A 33 0.29 1.67 -5.30
N VAL A 34 0.83 1.52 -4.10
CA VAL A 34 0.07 1.26 -2.87
C VAL A 34 0.64 2.09 -1.73
N GLU A 35 -0.19 2.95 -1.18
CA GLU A 35 0.22 3.88 -0.14
C GLU A 35 -0.49 3.59 1.19
N PHE A 36 0.24 3.64 2.30
CA PHE A 36 -0.26 3.30 3.64
C PHE A 36 -0.18 4.50 4.57
N HIS A 37 -1.35 5.00 5.00
CA HIS A 37 -1.45 6.29 5.66
C HIS A 37 -2.27 6.25 6.96
N ILE A 38 -2.07 7.28 7.79
CA ILE A 38 -2.98 7.59 8.89
C ILE A 38 -3.40 9.07 8.83
N PRO A 39 -4.19 9.46 7.82
CA PRO A 39 -4.62 10.83 7.62
C PRO A 39 -5.47 11.33 8.80
N HIS A 40 -5.54 12.66 8.88
CA HIS A 40 -6.36 13.37 9.83
C HIS A 40 -7.68 13.77 9.17
N TYR A 41 -8.79 13.27 9.73
CA TYR A 41 -10.13 13.59 9.27
C TYR A 41 -10.83 14.52 10.27
N VAL A 42 -11.37 15.62 9.74
CA VAL A 42 -12.24 16.54 10.47
C VAL A 42 -13.66 16.32 9.97
N THR A 43 -14.54 15.81 10.82
CA THR A 43 -15.93 15.56 10.45
C THR A 43 -16.76 16.85 10.49
N PRO A 44 -17.86 16.95 9.72
CA PRO A 44 -18.87 17.98 9.97
C PRO A 44 -19.31 17.90 11.44
N GLY A 45 -19.10 18.97 12.21
CA GLY A 45 -19.26 18.99 13.67
C GLY A 45 -17.97 19.07 14.49
N GLY A 46 -16.79 19.15 13.85
CA GLY A 46 -15.51 19.39 14.52
C GLY A 46 -14.88 18.15 15.17
N GLY A 47 -15.45 16.96 14.92
CA GLY A 47 -14.88 15.69 15.36
C GLY A 47 -13.52 15.46 14.71
N ASN A 48 -12.53 15.07 15.53
CA ASN A 48 -11.17 14.78 15.08
C ASN A 48 -10.94 13.27 15.12
N LYS A 49 -10.64 12.66 13.97
CA LYS A 49 -10.35 11.23 13.88
C LYS A 49 -9.13 10.95 13.02
N ARG A 50 -8.26 10.07 13.51
CA ARG A 50 -7.18 9.45 12.73
C ARG A 50 -7.67 8.09 12.26
N MET A 51 -7.60 7.82 10.96
CA MET A 51 -8.01 6.53 10.39
C MET A 51 -6.83 5.91 9.66
N LYS A 52 -6.70 4.59 9.77
CA LYS A 52 -5.76 3.82 8.95
C LYS A 52 -6.36 3.71 7.55
N GLU A 53 -5.56 4.03 6.54
CA GLU A 53 -6.00 4.10 5.15
C GLU A 53 -4.96 3.45 4.24
N VAL A 54 -5.46 2.77 3.22
CA VAL A 54 -4.65 2.20 2.14
C VAL A 54 -5.21 2.73 0.83
N THR A 55 -4.39 3.41 0.05
CA THR A 55 -4.72 3.83 -1.30
C THR A 55 -4.09 2.86 -2.28
N ILE A 56 -4.88 2.37 -3.23
CA ILE A 56 -4.43 1.40 -4.24
C ILE A 56 -4.67 2.01 -5.62
N TYR A 57 -3.61 2.20 -6.37
CA TYR A 57 -3.67 2.48 -7.80
C TYR A 57 -3.17 1.23 -8.52
N PHE A 58 -4.06 0.56 -9.24
CA PHE A 58 -3.76 -0.71 -9.90
C PHE A 58 -4.08 -0.61 -11.39
N TYR A 59 -3.09 -0.90 -12.23
CA TYR A 59 -3.18 -0.82 -13.69
C TYR A 59 -2.96 -2.21 -14.30
N PRO A 60 -4.06 -2.92 -14.67
CA PRO A 60 -3.96 -4.30 -15.17
C PRO A 60 -3.08 -4.47 -16.41
N GLU A 61 -2.92 -3.42 -17.21
CA GLU A 61 -2.09 -3.37 -18.42
C GLU A 61 -0.61 -3.62 -18.11
N GLU A 62 -0.17 -3.44 -16.87
CA GLU A 62 1.22 -3.66 -16.44
C GLU A 62 1.57 -5.13 -16.21
N GLY A 63 0.60 -6.04 -16.38
CA GLY A 63 0.81 -7.49 -16.32
C GLY A 63 1.06 -8.04 -14.92
N ILE A 64 0.73 -7.28 -13.87
CA ILE A 64 0.81 -7.73 -12.48
C ILE A 64 -0.38 -8.63 -12.19
N ASP A 65 -0.11 -9.84 -11.68
CA ASP A 65 -1.17 -10.74 -11.23
C ASP A 65 -1.92 -10.13 -10.04
N PHE A 66 -3.24 -9.95 -10.19
CA PHE A 66 -4.08 -9.25 -9.22
C PHE A 66 -4.13 -9.96 -7.86
N ASP A 67 -4.21 -11.29 -7.85
CA ASP A 67 -4.30 -12.05 -6.61
C ASP A 67 -2.99 -11.99 -5.82
N ASN A 68 -1.85 -12.11 -6.50
CA ASN A 68 -0.54 -11.93 -5.90
C ASN A 68 -0.34 -10.50 -5.37
N PHE A 69 -0.81 -9.49 -6.11
CA PHE A 69 -0.79 -8.09 -5.68
C PHE A 69 -1.61 -7.87 -4.41
N MET A 70 -2.86 -8.32 -4.38
CA MET A 70 -3.70 -8.22 -3.18
C MET A 70 -3.14 -9.04 -2.01
N ASN A 71 -2.50 -10.18 -2.28
CA ASN A 71 -1.81 -10.97 -1.25
C ASN A 71 -0.64 -10.21 -0.62
N ALA A 72 0.15 -9.50 -1.42
CA ALA A 72 1.26 -8.68 -0.93
C ALA A 72 0.76 -7.53 -0.04
N ILE A 73 -0.30 -6.82 -0.47
CA ILE A 73 -0.96 -5.76 0.32
C ILE A 73 -1.47 -6.32 1.65
N LYS A 74 -2.18 -7.45 1.61
CA LYS A 74 -2.71 -8.11 2.81
C LYS A 74 -1.60 -8.47 3.80
N SER A 75 -0.50 -9.06 3.32
CA SER A 75 0.65 -9.36 4.17
C SER A 75 1.26 -8.11 4.79
N LYS A 76 1.29 -6.97 4.08
CA LYS A 76 1.77 -5.72 4.68
C LYS A 76 0.84 -5.24 5.79
N LEU A 77 -0.46 -5.32 5.59
CA LEU A 77 -1.45 -4.99 6.60
C LEU A 77 -1.36 -5.86 7.86
N GLU A 78 -1.08 -7.16 7.70
CA GLU A 78 -0.84 -8.08 8.80
C GLU A 78 0.46 -7.74 9.56
N GLU A 79 1.57 -7.49 8.85
CA GLU A 79 2.84 -7.07 9.44
C GLU A 79 2.71 -5.76 10.24
N MET A 80 1.93 -4.82 9.73
CA MET A 80 1.63 -3.55 10.40
C MET A 80 0.62 -3.69 11.55
N ARG A 81 0.03 -4.88 11.74
CA ARG A 81 -1.07 -5.15 12.70
C ARG A 81 -2.29 -4.25 12.46
N TRP A 82 -2.60 -4.03 11.18
CA TRP A 82 -3.79 -3.29 10.74
C TRP A 82 -4.95 -4.22 10.43
N LEU A 83 -4.66 -5.46 10.05
CA LEU A 83 -5.60 -6.57 10.04
C LEU A 83 -5.32 -7.51 11.22
N LYS A 84 -6.38 -8.14 11.72
CA LYS A 84 -6.33 -9.16 12.77
C LYS A 84 -6.30 -10.56 12.16
#